data_AF-A0A4Q5RFM8-F1
#
_entry.id   AF-A0A4Q5RFM8-F1
#
_cell.length_a   1.000
_cell.length_b   1.000
_cell.length_c   1.000
_cell.angle_alpha   90.00
_cell.angle_beta   90.00
_cell.angle_gamma   90.00
#
_symmetry.space_group_name_H-M   'P 1'
#
loop_
_entity.id
_entity.type
_entity.pdbx_description
1 polymer ?
#
loop_
_entity_poly.entity_id
_entity_poly.type
_entity_poly.pdbx_seq_one_letter_code
_entity_poly.pdbx_strand_id
1 'polypeptide(L)'
;LVKGATWPNAVAFMVASTNLVFEIFIVIVSVLGWSFFGGEIIGGVLFIVISAWLIARFYPARIAQDAKDHLVRQNKQHGDGDMHMAGHEQSGLQQKDVKEPETPKGFGNKLKLASGHFYMDVMMVGKDILVGVVAASVIMAVVPAGFWNALFLTNNHVLPHFLIVLWDIVIGVLVAIFSFVCSVGNIVMGAALWHGGISFGGVIAYILADLVTIPMLAVYKDYFGKKSMFALLALLSLSIVIAALSVDLGFHLLGLIPQTHGKQPMEMAHTFEWNYKTLLNLFFIPVSVIYFFYGKKQSGMKM
;
A
#
# COMPACT_ATOMS: atom_id res chain seq x y z
N LEU A 1 1.76 21.10 4.31
CA LEU A 1 1.47 21.80 5.59
C LEU A 1 2.44 22.96 5.89
N VAL A 2 3.77 22.75 5.88
CA VAL A 2 4.75 23.82 6.20
C VAL A 2 5.01 24.79 5.02
N LYS A 3 4.79 24.35 3.77
CA LYS A 3 4.90 25.18 2.54
C LYS A 3 3.55 25.55 1.89
N GLY A 4 2.46 25.64 2.66
CA GLY A 4 1.17 26.15 2.17
C GLY A 4 0.19 25.13 1.55
N ALA A 5 0.56 23.86 1.34
CA ALA A 5 -0.40 22.83 0.94
C ALA A 5 -1.44 22.58 2.05
N THR A 6 -2.74 22.70 1.69
CA THR A 6 -3.87 22.39 2.56
C THR A 6 -3.88 20.89 2.88
N TRP A 7 -4.32 20.54 4.09
CA TRP A 7 -4.36 19.16 4.56
C TRP A 7 -5.14 18.21 3.63
N PRO A 8 -6.31 18.60 3.07
CA PRO A 8 -7.04 17.77 2.12
C PRO A 8 -6.24 17.47 0.84
N ASN A 9 -5.53 18.46 0.29
CA ASN A 9 -4.74 18.27 -0.94
C ASN A 9 -3.57 17.31 -0.71
N ALA A 10 -2.95 17.36 0.47
CA ALA A 10 -1.87 16.46 0.82
C ALA A 10 -2.34 15.00 0.93
N VAL A 11 -3.51 14.77 1.53
CA VAL A 11 -4.08 13.42 1.65
C VAL A 11 -4.61 12.93 0.30
N ALA A 12 -5.27 13.78 -0.49
CA ALA A 12 -5.70 13.45 -1.85
C ALA A 12 -4.51 13.00 -2.71
N PHE A 13 -3.38 13.70 -2.64
CA PHE A 13 -2.15 13.30 -3.32
C PHE A 13 -1.59 11.97 -2.81
N MET A 14 -1.56 11.76 -1.50
CA MET A 14 -1.10 10.51 -0.89
C MET A 14 -1.93 9.30 -1.35
N VAL A 15 -3.27 9.43 -1.32
CA VAL A 15 -4.22 8.42 -1.82
C VAL A 15 -4.02 8.17 -3.31
N ALA A 16 -3.94 9.23 -4.12
CA ALA A 16 -3.73 9.10 -5.56
C ALA A 16 -2.41 8.40 -5.91
N SER A 17 -1.32 8.72 -5.19
CA SER A 17 0.01 8.16 -5.46
C SER A 17 0.16 6.67 -5.16
N THR A 18 -0.77 6.10 -4.41
CA THR A 18 -0.73 4.70 -3.95
C THR A 18 -1.76 3.83 -4.65
N ASN A 19 -2.98 4.36 -4.87
CA ASN A 19 -4.09 3.60 -5.42
C ASN A 19 -4.26 3.76 -6.95
N LEU A 20 -3.63 4.75 -7.59
CA LEU A 20 -3.72 4.97 -9.04
C LEU A 20 -2.36 4.83 -9.74
N VAL A 21 -1.66 3.73 -9.44
CA VAL A 21 -0.36 3.41 -10.06
C VAL A 21 -0.56 2.49 -11.26
N PHE A 22 0.10 2.81 -12.37
CA PHE A 22 0.00 2.03 -13.61
C PHE A 22 0.45 0.56 -13.45
N GLU A 23 1.42 0.30 -12.58
CA GLU A 23 1.89 -1.04 -12.26
C GLU A 23 0.78 -1.92 -11.67
N ILE A 24 0.04 -1.38 -10.69
CA ILE A 24 -1.08 -2.06 -10.01
C ILE A 24 -2.17 -2.42 -11.03
N PHE A 25 -2.43 -1.55 -12.01
CA PHE A 25 -3.41 -1.80 -13.06
C PHE A 25 -3.06 -3.02 -13.93
N ILE A 26 -1.79 -3.17 -14.31
CA ILE A 26 -1.34 -4.33 -15.09
C ILE A 26 -1.57 -5.62 -14.29
N VAL A 27 -1.25 -5.60 -13.00
CA VAL A 27 -1.40 -6.77 -12.12
C VAL A 27 -2.88 -7.11 -11.91
N ILE A 28 -3.75 -6.12 -11.65
CA ILE A 28 -5.19 -6.35 -11.49
C ILE A 28 -5.80 -6.97 -12.75
N VAL A 29 -5.50 -6.43 -13.93
CA VAL A 29 -6.03 -6.98 -15.19
C VAL A 29 -5.56 -8.41 -15.40
N SER A 30 -4.30 -8.72 -15.04
CA SER A 30 -3.74 -10.06 -15.18
C SER A 30 -4.31 -11.09 -14.21
N VAL A 31 -4.71 -10.69 -13.00
CA VAL A 31 -5.09 -11.63 -11.92
C VAL A 31 -6.61 -11.68 -11.72
N LEU A 32 -7.25 -10.52 -11.68
CA LEU A 32 -8.66 -10.35 -11.33
C LEU A 32 -9.53 -10.02 -12.56
N GLY A 33 -8.94 -9.42 -13.59
CA GLY A 33 -9.59 -9.10 -14.86
C GLY A 33 -10.16 -7.68 -14.94
N TRP A 34 -10.82 -7.40 -16.07
CA TRP A 34 -11.24 -6.05 -16.45
C TRP A 34 -12.28 -5.40 -15.52
N SER A 35 -13.19 -6.18 -14.93
CA SER A 35 -14.18 -5.62 -13.99
C SER A 35 -13.54 -5.04 -12.74
N PHE A 36 -12.53 -5.72 -12.18
CA PHE A 36 -11.78 -5.22 -11.04
C PHE A 36 -10.89 -4.03 -11.40
N PHE A 37 -10.32 -4.02 -12.61
CA PHE A 37 -9.60 -2.85 -13.10
C PHE A 37 -10.50 -1.60 -13.18
N GLY A 38 -11.71 -1.74 -13.72
CA GLY A 38 -12.69 -0.65 -13.73
C GLY A 38 -13.12 -0.24 -12.31
N GLY A 39 -13.35 -1.23 -11.44
CA GLY A 39 -13.69 -1.02 -10.03
C GLY A 39 -12.60 -0.26 -9.27
N GLU A 40 -11.32 -0.58 -9.53
CA GLU A 40 -10.17 0.08 -8.93
C GLU A 40 -10.04 1.54 -9.37
N ILE A 41 -10.18 1.83 -10.68
CA ILE A 41 -10.08 3.21 -11.17
C ILE A 41 -11.21 4.06 -10.58
N ILE A 42 -12.44 3.57 -10.66
CA ILE A 42 -13.61 4.32 -10.17
C ILE A 42 -13.54 4.43 -8.64
N GLY A 43 -13.20 3.34 -7.95
CA GLY A 43 -13.04 3.27 -6.51
C GLY A 43 -11.93 4.18 -5.99
N GLY A 44 -10.77 4.18 -6.64
CA GLY A 44 -9.65 5.06 -6.31
C GLY A 44 -10.01 6.54 -6.52
N VAL A 45 -10.65 6.90 -7.63
CA VAL A 45 -11.13 8.28 -7.87
C VAL A 45 -12.16 8.70 -6.82
N LEU A 46 -13.14 7.83 -6.52
CA LEU A 46 -14.13 8.09 -5.47
C LEU A 46 -13.46 8.23 -4.11
N PHE A 47 -12.51 7.35 -3.79
CA PHE A 47 -11.76 7.39 -2.53
C PHE A 47 -10.99 8.70 -2.38
N ILE A 48 -10.33 9.20 -3.43
CA ILE A 48 -9.64 10.50 -3.41
C ILE A 48 -10.63 11.63 -3.09
N VAL A 49 -11.77 11.68 -3.79
CA VAL A 49 -12.76 12.75 -3.62
C VAL A 49 -13.41 12.69 -2.23
N ILE A 50 -13.83 11.49 -1.80
CA ILE A 50 -14.50 11.26 -0.52
C ILE A 50 -13.53 11.54 0.64
N SER A 51 -12.28 11.06 0.55
CA SER A 51 -11.29 11.29 1.61
C SER A 51 -10.93 12.77 1.71
N ALA A 52 -10.70 13.46 0.60
CA ALA A 52 -10.44 14.90 0.59
C ALA A 52 -11.61 15.67 1.23
N TRP A 53 -12.85 15.30 0.90
CA TRP A 53 -14.05 15.93 1.44
C TRP A 53 -14.24 15.65 2.94
N LEU A 54 -14.15 14.39 3.37
CA LEU A 54 -14.29 14.00 4.77
C LEU A 54 -13.22 14.65 5.63
N ILE A 55 -11.99 14.70 5.15
CA ILE A 55 -10.87 15.32 5.88
C ILE A 55 -11.03 16.84 5.93
N ALA A 56 -11.45 17.49 4.85
CA ALA A 56 -11.76 18.92 4.88
C ALA A 56 -12.85 19.27 5.90
N ARG A 57 -13.84 18.38 6.09
CA ARG A 57 -15.03 18.65 6.90
C ARG A 57 -14.93 18.20 8.37
N PHE A 58 -14.27 17.06 8.62
CA PHE A 58 -14.27 16.38 9.91
C PHE A 58 -12.90 16.31 10.59
N TYR A 59 -11.81 16.69 9.90
CA TYR A 59 -10.49 16.67 10.51
C TYR A 59 -10.36 17.80 11.57
N PRO A 60 -10.18 17.49 12.86
CA PRO A 60 -10.27 18.51 13.90
C PRO A 60 -9.10 19.50 13.83
N ALA A 61 -9.40 20.80 13.88
CA ALA A 61 -8.39 21.87 13.83
C ALA A 61 -7.32 21.74 14.94
N ARG A 62 -7.71 21.23 16.12
CA ARG A 62 -6.79 20.97 17.24
C ARG A 62 -5.80 19.83 16.94
N ILE A 63 -6.23 18.78 16.25
CA ILE A 63 -5.36 17.67 15.84
C ILE A 63 -4.43 18.12 14.71
N ALA A 64 -4.90 18.99 13.81
CA ALA A 64 -4.07 19.60 12.78
C ALA A 64 -2.99 20.53 13.36
N GLN A 65 -3.28 21.25 14.44
CA GLN A 65 -2.30 22.06 15.17
C GLN A 65 -1.29 21.17 15.91
N ASP A 66 -1.75 20.16 16.64
CA ASP A 66 -0.86 19.18 17.28
C ASP A 66 0.09 18.55 16.24
N ALA A 67 -0.40 18.13 15.08
CA ALA A 67 0.42 17.58 14.00
C ALA A 67 1.47 18.59 13.48
N LYS A 68 1.08 19.85 13.29
CA LYS A 68 2.03 20.92 12.88
C LYS A 68 3.09 21.16 13.95
N ASP A 69 2.69 21.20 15.22
CA ASP A 69 3.61 21.43 16.33
C ASP A 69 4.57 20.24 16.52
N HIS A 70 4.09 19.02 16.29
CA HIS A 70 4.92 17.82 16.25
C HIS A 70 5.97 17.89 15.13
N LEU A 71 5.57 18.27 13.92
CA LEU A 71 6.48 18.46 12.79
C LEU A 71 7.50 19.58 13.06
N VAL A 72 7.06 20.70 13.64
CA VAL A 72 7.96 21.83 13.98
C VAL A 72 8.92 21.45 15.10
N ARG A 73 8.49 20.70 16.11
CA ARG A 73 9.37 20.19 17.18
C ARG A 73 10.38 19.18 16.65
N GLN A 74 9.96 18.28 15.76
CA GLN A 74 10.85 17.33 15.10
C GLN A 74 11.90 18.06 14.25
N ASN A 75 11.49 19.08 13.49
CA ASN A 75 12.42 19.96 12.75
C ASN A 75 13.38 20.70 13.69
N LYS A 76 12.89 21.28 14.79
CA LYS A 76 13.74 22.00 15.76
C LYS A 76 14.72 21.07 16.51
N GLN A 77 14.36 19.81 16.72
CA GLN A 77 15.26 18.82 17.31
C GLN A 77 16.31 18.30 16.32
N HIS A 78 16.10 18.42 15.01
CA HIS A 78 17.04 17.98 13.97
C HIS A 78 17.92 19.09 13.39
N GLY A 79 17.82 20.33 13.90
CA GLY A 79 18.71 21.43 13.55
C GLY A 79 18.34 22.13 12.23
N ASP A 80 18.53 23.44 12.20
CA ASP A 80 18.41 24.29 11.02
C ASP A 80 19.36 23.82 9.92
N GLY A 81 18.83 23.18 8.88
CA GLY A 81 19.56 22.81 7.67
C GLY A 81 18.87 21.67 6.93
N ASP A 82 18.56 21.89 5.66
CA ASP A 82 18.19 20.87 4.67
C ASP A 82 16.72 20.40 4.63
N MET A 83 15.88 21.24 4.01
CA MET A 83 14.62 20.82 3.40
C MET A 83 14.84 20.31 1.96
N HIS A 84 15.23 19.05 1.81
CA HIS A 84 15.00 18.27 0.59
C HIS A 84 13.94 17.20 0.86
N MET A 85 12.80 17.27 0.15
CA MET A 85 11.78 16.22 0.18
C MET A 85 11.90 15.34 -1.06
N ALA A 86 11.68 14.04 -0.83
CA ALA A 86 11.60 12.90 -1.76
C ALA A 86 12.92 12.14 -1.99
N GLY A 87 13.21 11.24 -1.05
CA GLY A 87 14.19 10.16 -1.17
C GLY A 87 14.42 9.56 0.21
N HIS A 88 14.35 8.24 0.34
CA HIS A 88 14.70 7.52 1.57
C HIS A 88 16.10 7.92 2.05
N GLU A 89 16.20 8.83 3.02
CA GLU A 89 17.43 9.04 3.78
C GLU A 89 17.07 9.40 5.23
N GLN A 90 16.97 8.36 6.05
CA GLN A 90 17.09 8.48 7.49
C GLN A 90 18.14 7.48 7.97
N SER A 91 19.38 7.94 8.08
CA SER A 91 20.33 7.35 9.02
C SER A 91 21.38 8.39 9.39
N GLY A 92 21.39 8.76 10.68
CA GLY A 92 22.42 9.62 11.25
C GLY A 92 23.81 9.00 11.08
N LEU A 93 24.67 9.74 10.39
CA LEU A 93 26.12 9.63 10.54
C LEU A 93 26.64 11.04 10.78
N GLN A 94 27.55 11.11 11.75
CA GLN A 94 28.18 12.31 12.30
C GLN A 94 28.37 13.42 11.26
N GLN A 95 27.81 14.58 11.60
CA GLN A 95 28.02 15.87 10.96
C GLN A 95 29.53 16.16 10.89
N LYS A 96 30.11 15.88 9.74
CA LYS A 96 31.40 16.38 9.32
C LYS A 96 31.14 17.21 8.08
N ASP A 97 31.02 18.53 8.28
CA ASP A 97 31.01 19.60 7.29
C ASP A 97 30.54 19.21 5.88
N VAL A 98 29.23 19.20 5.68
CA VAL A 98 28.62 18.94 4.37
C VAL A 98 28.80 20.19 3.51
N LYS A 99 29.86 20.19 2.70
CA LYS A 99 29.86 20.91 1.42
C LYS A 99 28.68 20.41 0.58
N GLU A 100 28.04 21.32 -0.16
CA GLU A 100 26.98 21.04 -1.14
C GLU A 100 27.22 19.70 -1.86
N PRO A 101 26.20 18.85 -2.06
CA PRO A 101 26.38 17.56 -2.70
C PRO A 101 26.79 17.79 -4.16
N GLU A 102 28.10 17.79 -4.40
CA GLU A 102 28.64 17.84 -5.76
C GLU A 102 28.08 16.65 -6.52
N THR A 103 27.23 16.92 -7.52
CA THR A 103 26.71 15.90 -8.43
C THR A 103 27.88 15.04 -8.91
N PRO A 104 27.92 13.75 -8.57
CA PRO A 104 29.13 12.98 -8.79
C PRO A 104 29.43 12.92 -10.30
N LYS A 105 30.56 13.50 -10.71
CA LYS A 105 31.02 13.40 -12.09
C LYS A 105 31.49 11.97 -12.34
N GLY A 106 30.88 11.31 -13.33
CA GLY A 106 31.21 9.95 -13.75
C GLY A 106 30.15 8.89 -13.41
N PHE A 107 29.86 8.02 -14.38
CA PHE A 107 28.86 6.95 -14.28
C PHE A 107 29.10 6.02 -13.07
N GLY A 108 30.37 5.73 -12.76
CA GLY A 108 30.74 4.88 -11.62
C GLY A 108 30.38 5.48 -10.25
N ASN A 109 30.50 6.81 -10.08
CA ASN A 109 30.13 7.47 -8.82
C ASN A 109 28.60 7.62 -8.67
N LYS A 110 27.86 7.79 -9.77
CA LYS A 110 26.40 7.74 -9.77
C LYS A 110 25.86 6.35 -9.43
N LEU A 111 26.46 5.31 -10.01
CA LEU A 111 26.10 3.91 -9.72
C LEU A 111 26.41 3.54 -8.26
N LYS A 112 27.51 4.09 -7.74
CA LYS A 112 27.90 3.96 -6.33
C LYS A 112 26.91 4.63 -5.37
N LEU A 113 26.46 5.86 -5.66
CA LEU A 113 25.42 6.52 -4.88
C LEU A 113 24.09 5.74 -4.93
N ALA A 114 23.65 5.35 -6.13
CA ALA A 114 22.43 4.59 -6.32
C ALA A 114 22.46 3.21 -5.62
N SER A 115 23.62 2.57 -5.51
CA SER A 115 23.76 1.30 -4.77
C SER A 115 23.62 1.48 -3.26
N GLY A 116 24.00 2.64 -2.73
CA GLY A 116 23.79 3.00 -1.33
C GLY A 116 22.31 3.13 -0.99
N HIS A 117 21.55 3.88 -1.80
CA HIS A 117 20.10 4.02 -1.63
C HIS A 117 19.38 2.68 -1.78
N PHE A 118 19.74 1.87 -2.79
CA PHE A 118 19.15 0.53 -2.95
C PHE A 118 19.37 -0.36 -1.72
N TYR A 119 20.58 -0.36 -1.14
CA TYR A 119 20.85 -1.10 0.09
C TYR A 119 19.99 -0.61 1.26
N MET A 120 19.87 0.71 1.42
CA MET A 120 19.06 1.33 2.48
C MET A 120 17.57 0.97 2.33
N ASP A 121 17.02 1.06 1.11
CA ASP A 121 15.62 0.73 0.82
C ASP A 121 15.33 -0.75 1.14
N VAL A 122 16.22 -1.65 0.71
CA VAL A 122 16.10 -3.10 0.99
C VAL A 122 16.18 -3.39 2.49
N MET A 123 17.09 -2.74 3.22
CA MET A 123 17.21 -2.96 4.67
C MET A 123 16.07 -2.35 5.46
N MET A 124 15.53 -1.22 5.02
CA MET A 124 14.43 -0.53 5.70
C MET A 124 13.09 -1.24 5.48
N VAL A 125 12.79 -1.65 4.25
CA VAL A 125 11.46 -2.18 3.88
C VAL A 125 11.45 -3.72 3.80
N GLY A 126 12.59 -4.36 3.52
CA GLY A 126 12.67 -5.79 3.23
C GLY A 126 12.24 -6.68 4.39
N LYS A 127 12.49 -6.28 5.64
CA LYS A 127 12.04 -7.05 6.82
C LYS A 127 10.51 -7.10 6.90
N ASP A 128 9.85 -5.96 6.68
CA ASP A 128 8.41 -5.87 6.79
C ASP A 128 7.72 -6.62 5.64
N ILE A 129 8.26 -6.52 4.42
CA ILE A 129 7.79 -7.32 3.27
C ILE A 129 7.97 -8.81 3.53
N LEU A 130 9.15 -9.24 4.01
CA LEU A 130 9.41 -10.67 4.26
C LEU A 130 8.44 -11.23 5.31
N VAL A 131 8.23 -10.50 6.42
CA VAL A 131 7.28 -10.89 7.47
C VAL A 131 5.85 -10.94 6.91
N GLY A 132 5.43 -9.94 6.14
CA GLY A 132 4.10 -9.89 5.51
C GLY A 132 3.87 -11.05 4.55
N VAL A 133 4.82 -11.33 3.64
CA VAL A 133 4.71 -12.43 2.67
C VAL A 133 4.68 -13.79 3.36
N VAL A 134 5.53 -14.02 4.37
CA VAL A 134 5.53 -15.29 5.13
C VAL A 134 4.21 -15.45 5.89
N ALA A 135 3.75 -14.41 6.59
CA ALA A 135 2.49 -14.45 7.33
C ALA A 135 1.30 -14.72 6.39
N ALA A 136 1.22 -14.01 5.26
CA ALA A 136 0.18 -14.20 4.25
C ALA A 136 0.19 -15.62 3.68
N SER A 137 1.38 -16.17 3.38
CA SER A 137 1.52 -17.53 2.86
C SER A 137 1.08 -18.60 3.87
N VAL A 138 1.44 -18.42 5.14
CA VAL A 138 1.00 -19.32 6.22
C VAL A 138 -0.52 -19.25 6.39
N ILE A 139 -1.12 -18.05 6.39
CA ILE A 139 -2.57 -17.88 6.49
C ILE A 139 -3.26 -18.56 5.31
N MET A 140 -2.79 -18.36 4.08
CA MET A 140 -3.36 -19.00 2.89
C MET A 140 -3.24 -20.54 2.91
N ALA A 141 -2.15 -21.08 3.44
CA ALA A 141 -1.95 -22.53 3.52
C ALA A 141 -2.73 -23.19 4.67
N VAL A 142 -2.88 -22.50 5.80
CA VAL A 142 -3.47 -23.07 7.04
C VAL A 142 -4.97 -22.84 7.11
N VAL A 143 -5.48 -21.71 6.61
CA VAL A 143 -6.90 -21.33 6.76
C VAL A 143 -7.74 -21.98 5.65
N PRO A 144 -8.65 -22.92 5.98
CA PRO A 144 -9.45 -23.60 4.96
C PRO A 144 -10.44 -22.65 4.28
N ALA A 145 -10.80 -22.93 3.03
CA ALA A 145 -11.83 -22.18 2.30
C ALA A 145 -13.18 -22.09 3.04
N GLY A 146 -13.53 -23.10 3.85
CA GLY A 146 -14.73 -23.08 4.68
C GLY A 146 -14.75 -21.97 5.75
N PHE A 147 -13.58 -21.59 6.28
CA PHE A 147 -13.47 -20.46 7.21
C PHE A 147 -13.78 -19.14 6.50
N TRP A 148 -13.21 -18.94 5.31
CA TRP A 148 -13.46 -17.75 4.50
C TRP A 148 -14.92 -17.63 4.07
N ASN A 149 -15.52 -18.73 3.60
CA ASN A 149 -16.94 -18.75 3.24
C ASN A 149 -17.87 -18.43 4.42
N ALA A 150 -17.50 -18.87 5.63
CA ALA A 150 -18.24 -18.54 6.85
C ALA A 150 -18.04 -17.07 7.24
N LEU A 151 -16.81 -16.55 7.12
CA LEU A 151 -16.46 -15.17 7.43
C LEU A 151 -17.16 -14.17 6.48
N PHE A 152 -17.25 -14.48 5.19
CA PHE A 152 -17.86 -13.65 4.15
C PHE A 152 -19.34 -13.95 3.89
N LEU A 153 -19.97 -14.81 4.72
CA LEU A 153 -21.39 -15.13 4.65
C LEU A 153 -21.87 -15.53 3.24
N THR A 154 -20.98 -16.10 2.40
CA THR A 154 -21.15 -16.28 0.95
C THR A 154 -22.39 -17.11 0.57
N ASN A 155 -22.86 -17.97 1.47
CA ASN A 155 -24.00 -18.88 1.26
C ASN A 155 -25.26 -18.52 2.08
N ASN A 156 -25.31 -17.35 2.72
CA ASN A 156 -26.46 -16.95 3.51
C ASN A 156 -27.52 -16.24 2.65
N HIS A 157 -28.48 -17.01 2.14
CA HIS A 157 -29.63 -16.47 1.38
C HIS A 157 -30.69 -15.78 2.26
N VAL A 158 -30.53 -15.80 3.58
CA VAL A 158 -31.50 -15.23 4.54
C VAL A 158 -31.30 -13.72 4.73
N LEU A 159 -30.08 -13.21 4.48
CA LEU A 159 -29.75 -11.80 4.71
C LEU A 159 -29.90 -10.98 3.42
N PRO A 160 -30.29 -9.69 3.51
CA PRO A 160 -30.30 -8.80 2.36
C PRO A 160 -28.90 -8.69 1.75
N HIS A 161 -28.80 -8.72 0.42
CA HIS A 161 -27.52 -8.62 -0.30
C HIS A 161 -26.67 -7.44 0.16
N PHE A 162 -27.29 -6.28 0.39
CA PHE A 162 -26.61 -5.07 0.89
C PHE A 162 -25.90 -5.26 2.24
N LEU A 163 -26.49 -6.04 3.17
CA LEU A 163 -25.87 -6.29 4.47
C LEU A 163 -24.63 -7.19 4.34
N ILE A 164 -24.68 -8.16 3.44
CA ILE A 164 -23.56 -9.07 3.15
C ILE A 164 -22.40 -8.27 2.55
N VAL A 165 -22.67 -7.44 1.54
CA VAL A 165 -21.64 -6.59 0.92
C VAL A 165 -21.05 -5.61 1.92
N LEU A 166 -21.89 -4.95 2.74
CA LEU A 166 -21.40 -4.01 3.77
C LEU A 166 -20.50 -4.73 4.79
N TRP A 167 -20.88 -5.92 5.22
CA TRP A 167 -20.08 -6.76 6.11
C TRP A 167 -18.74 -7.11 5.47
N ASP A 168 -18.75 -7.60 4.24
CA ASP A 168 -17.54 -7.95 3.49
C ASP A 168 -16.61 -6.76 3.25
N ILE A 169 -17.15 -5.57 3.01
CA ILE A 169 -16.37 -4.33 2.88
C ILE A 169 -15.67 -4.00 4.18
N VAL A 170 -16.37 -4.06 5.31
CA VAL A 170 -15.79 -3.78 6.63
C VAL A 170 -14.73 -4.83 6.97
N ILE A 171 -15.03 -6.11 6.75
CA ILE A 171 -14.06 -7.19 6.96
C ILE A 171 -12.88 -7.05 6.00
N GLY A 172 -13.07 -6.68 4.74
CA GLY A 172 -12.01 -6.44 3.78
C GLY A 172 -11.02 -5.38 4.27
N VAL A 173 -11.51 -4.24 4.76
CA VAL A 173 -10.65 -3.20 5.36
C VAL A 173 -9.92 -3.74 6.59
N LEU A 174 -10.58 -4.51 7.46
CA LEU A 174 -9.95 -5.09 8.65
C LEU A 174 -8.86 -6.10 8.29
N VAL A 175 -9.12 -7.00 7.33
CA VAL A 175 -8.12 -7.97 6.86
C VAL A 175 -6.94 -7.23 6.26
N ALA A 176 -7.16 -6.16 5.48
CA ALA A 176 -6.08 -5.34 4.93
C ALA A 176 -5.18 -4.73 6.02
N ILE A 177 -5.78 -4.17 7.08
CA ILE A 177 -5.05 -3.62 8.24
C ILE A 177 -4.07 -4.66 8.83
N PHE A 178 -4.52 -5.90 8.98
CA PHE A 178 -3.75 -7.00 9.58
C PHE A 178 -2.88 -7.79 8.61
N SER A 179 -3.10 -7.68 7.30
CA SER A 179 -2.38 -8.50 6.31
C SER A 179 -0.91 -8.11 6.16
N PHE A 180 -0.51 -6.91 6.57
CA PHE A 180 0.84 -6.36 6.41
C PHE A 180 1.36 -6.47 4.96
N VAL A 181 0.47 -6.45 3.98
CA VAL A 181 0.85 -6.57 2.58
C VAL A 181 0.99 -5.17 1.95
N CYS A 182 1.99 -5.02 1.08
CA CYS A 182 2.21 -3.80 0.31
C CYS A 182 1.13 -3.61 -0.78
N SER A 183 1.10 -2.43 -1.40
CA SER A 183 0.11 -2.06 -2.43
C SER A 183 0.00 -3.10 -3.56
N VAL A 184 1.11 -3.58 -4.12
CA VAL A 184 1.10 -4.63 -5.16
C VAL A 184 0.66 -5.99 -4.61
N GLY A 185 1.12 -6.37 -3.42
CA GLY A 185 0.75 -7.65 -2.81
C GLY A 185 -0.72 -7.72 -2.41
N ASN A 186 -1.36 -6.58 -2.10
CA ASN A 186 -2.79 -6.52 -1.79
C ASN A 186 -3.64 -7.02 -2.96
N ILE A 187 -3.19 -6.89 -4.20
CA ILE A 187 -3.92 -7.45 -5.34
C ILE A 187 -3.90 -8.98 -5.32
N VAL A 188 -2.74 -9.58 -5.01
CA VAL A 188 -2.58 -11.04 -4.96
C VAL A 188 -3.43 -11.64 -3.83
N MET A 189 -3.40 -11.02 -2.64
CA MET A 189 -4.25 -11.46 -1.54
C MET A 189 -5.73 -11.18 -1.84
N GLY A 190 -6.06 -10.04 -2.44
CA GLY A 190 -7.43 -9.72 -2.87
C GLY A 190 -7.99 -10.76 -3.84
N ALA A 191 -7.16 -11.28 -4.75
CA ALA A 191 -7.52 -12.40 -5.61
C ALA A 191 -7.75 -13.71 -4.84
N ALA A 192 -6.91 -14.01 -3.85
CA ALA A 192 -7.13 -15.17 -2.98
C ALA A 192 -8.46 -15.04 -2.19
N LEU A 193 -8.77 -13.85 -1.68
CA LEU A 193 -10.04 -13.57 -0.98
C LEU A 193 -11.25 -13.67 -1.92
N TRP A 194 -11.12 -13.22 -3.17
CA TRP A 194 -12.13 -13.40 -4.21
C TRP A 194 -12.45 -14.87 -4.44
N HIS A 195 -11.44 -15.73 -4.55
CA HIS A 195 -11.66 -17.18 -4.60
C HIS A 195 -12.22 -17.76 -3.30
N GLY A 196 -11.97 -17.09 -2.17
CA GLY A 196 -12.55 -17.38 -0.86
C GLY A 196 -14.02 -16.92 -0.68
N GLY A 197 -14.63 -16.33 -1.71
CA GLY A 197 -16.06 -15.99 -1.72
C GLY A 197 -16.43 -14.63 -1.14
N ILE A 198 -15.47 -13.71 -0.99
CA ILE A 198 -15.76 -12.31 -0.65
C ILE A 198 -16.52 -11.61 -1.79
N SER A 199 -17.46 -10.73 -1.47
CA SER A 199 -18.14 -9.90 -2.48
C SER A 199 -17.20 -8.98 -3.26
N PHE A 200 -17.66 -8.51 -4.42
CA PHE A 200 -16.91 -7.61 -5.30
C PHE A 200 -16.50 -6.33 -4.57
N GLY A 201 -17.46 -5.66 -3.92
CA GLY A 201 -17.19 -4.51 -3.05
C GLY A 201 -16.17 -4.80 -1.94
N GLY A 202 -16.22 -6.00 -1.34
CA GLY A 202 -15.25 -6.43 -0.33
C GLY A 202 -13.82 -6.51 -0.84
N VAL A 203 -13.60 -7.06 -2.04
CA VAL A 203 -12.27 -7.08 -2.68
C VAL A 203 -11.79 -5.65 -2.97
N ILE A 204 -12.65 -4.80 -3.53
CA ILE A 204 -12.30 -3.41 -3.84
C ILE A 204 -11.92 -2.66 -2.56
N ALA A 205 -12.69 -2.84 -1.48
CA ALA A 205 -12.38 -2.26 -0.18
C ALA A 205 -11.03 -2.76 0.39
N TYR A 206 -10.72 -4.04 0.20
CA TYR A 206 -9.45 -4.63 0.60
C TYR A 206 -8.26 -4.03 -0.18
N ILE A 207 -8.38 -3.90 -1.51
CA ILE A 207 -7.33 -3.35 -2.37
C ILE A 207 -7.07 -1.87 -2.01
N LEU A 208 -8.14 -1.08 -1.88
CA LEU A 208 -8.06 0.35 -1.57
C LEU A 208 -7.55 0.68 -0.15
N ALA A 209 -7.41 -0.34 0.72
CA ALA A 209 -7.02 -0.18 2.12
C ALA A 209 -5.50 -0.23 2.37
N ASP A 210 -4.68 -0.16 1.32
CA ASP A 210 -3.22 -0.19 1.40
C ASP A 210 -2.61 0.91 2.31
N LEU A 211 -3.23 2.08 2.34
CA LEU A 211 -2.87 3.21 3.22
C LEU A 211 -3.27 3.04 4.68
N VAL A 212 -4.07 2.02 4.99
CA VAL A 212 -4.60 1.77 6.35
C VAL A 212 -3.89 0.58 7.01
N THR A 213 -2.80 0.11 6.43
CA THR A 213 -1.99 -0.99 6.99
C THR A 213 -1.23 -0.55 8.25
N ILE A 214 -0.97 -1.49 9.16
CA ILE A 214 -0.21 -1.22 10.40
C ILE A 214 1.14 -0.51 10.16
N PRO A 215 1.97 -0.89 9.15
CA PRO A 215 3.20 -0.16 8.84
C PRO A 215 2.93 1.29 8.46
N MET A 216 1.90 1.56 7.64
CA MET A 216 1.56 2.92 7.26
C MET A 216 1.05 3.74 8.44
N LEU A 217 0.29 3.12 9.36
CA LEU A 217 -0.11 3.76 10.60
C LEU A 217 1.08 4.10 11.51
N ALA A 218 2.12 3.25 11.55
CA ALA A 218 3.35 3.57 12.28
C ALA A 218 4.01 4.82 11.71
N VAL A 219 4.07 4.96 10.38
CA VAL A 219 4.55 6.17 9.71
C VAL A 219 3.67 7.38 10.08
N TYR A 220 2.34 7.27 10.00
CA TYR A 220 1.45 8.39 10.39
C TYR A 220 1.62 8.82 11.85
N LYS A 221 1.84 7.86 12.75
CA LYS A 221 2.12 8.15 14.15
C LYS A 221 3.42 8.92 14.33
N ASP A 222 4.46 8.53 13.63
CA ASP A 222 5.79 9.14 13.77
C ASP A 222 5.85 10.52 13.10
N TYR A 223 5.10 10.74 12.02
CA TYR A 223 5.03 12.03 11.31
C TYR A 223 4.01 13.01 11.91
N PHE A 224 2.80 12.55 12.23
CA PHE A 224 1.69 13.43 12.61
C PHE A 224 1.25 13.28 14.07
N GLY A 225 1.83 12.33 14.80
CA GLY A 225 1.47 12.01 16.19
C GLY A 225 0.31 11.02 16.30
N LYS A 226 0.18 10.38 17.48
CA LYS A 226 -0.80 9.32 17.76
C LYS A 226 -2.26 9.72 17.51
N LYS A 227 -2.65 10.97 17.85
CA LYS A 227 -4.03 11.45 17.67
C LYS A 227 -4.39 11.56 16.19
N SER A 228 -3.48 12.09 15.39
CA SER A 228 -3.63 12.22 13.93
C SER A 228 -3.67 10.86 13.25
N MET A 229 -2.85 9.91 13.71
CA MET A 229 -2.87 8.52 13.22
C MET A 229 -4.28 7.90 13.35
N PHE A 230 -4.90 7.94 14.53
CA PHE A 230 -6.24 7.38 14.72
C PHE A 230 -7.32 8.14 13.93
N ALA A 231 -7.19 9.47 13.81
CA ALA A 231 -8.09 10.27 13.00
C ALA A 231 -7.99 9.91 11.50
N LEU A 232 -6.77 9.74 10.99
CA LEU A 232 -6.53 9.31 9.60
C LEU A 232 -7.03 7.88 9.37
N LEU A 233 -6.75 6.95 10.28
CA LEU A 233 -7.31 5.59 10.25
C LEU A 233 -8.84 5.63 10.09
N ALA A 234 -9.53 6.34 10.99
CA ALA A 234 -10.98 6.39 10.99
C ALA A 234 -11.55 7.04 9.70
N LEU A 235 -10.98 8.17 9.27
CA LEU A 235 -11.47 8.90 8.10
C LEU A 235 -11.16 8.18 6.79
N LEU A 236 -9.96 7.59 6.66
CA LEU A 236 -9.59 6.82 5.46
C LEU A 236 -10.39 5.52 5.38
N SER A 237 -10.52 4.76 6.46
CA SER A 237 -11.39 3.57 6.50
C SER A 237 -12.83 3.91 6.12
N LEU A 238 -13.38 5.00 6.67
CA LEU A 238 -14.73 5.44 6.33
C LEU A 238 -14.84 5.81 4.84
N SER A 239 -13.83 6.47 4.30
CA SER A 239 -13.80 6.84 2.87
C SER A 239 -13.77 5.61 1.97
N ILE A 240 -12.97 4.60 2.33
CA ILE A 240 -12.88 3.33 1.60
C ILE A 240 -14.22 2.61 1.63
N VAL A 241 -14.87 2.51 2.80
CA VAL A 241 -16.19 1.87 2.92
C VAL A 241 -17.20 2.54 2.00
N ILE A 242 -17.28 3.88 2.01
CA ILE A 242 -18.21 4.63 1.15
C ILE A 242 -17.86 4.46 -0.33
N ALA A 243 -16.58 4.53 -0.69
CA ALA A 243 -16.13 4.36 -2.07
C ALA A 243 -16.44 2.95 -2.60
N ALA A 244 -16.09 1.91 -1.85
CA ALA A 244 -16.33 0.53 -2.22
C ALA A 244 -17.83 0.21 -2.33
N LEU A 245 -18.66 0.71 -1.40
CA LEU A 245 -20.12 0.58 -1.50
C LEU A 245 -20.68 1.25 -2.76
N SER A 246 -20.15 2.43 -3.09
CA SER A 246 -20.59 3.19 -4.28
C SER A 246 -20.21 2.47 -5.57
N VAL A 247 -19.00 1.89 -5.62
CA VAL A 247 -18.54 1.08 -6.74
C VAL A 247 -19.36 -0.19 -6.87
N ASP A 248 -19.56 -0.92 -5.78
CA ASP A 248 -20.33 -2.17 -5.78
C ASP A 248 -21.76 -1.94 -6.28
N LEU A 249 -22.45 -0.92 -5.74
CA LEU A 249 -23.78 -0.54 -6.19
C LEU A 249 -23.80 -0.14 -7.68
N GLY A 250 -22.83 0.66 -8.12
CA GLY A 250 -22.73 1.10 -9.52
C GLY A 250 -22.53 -0.08 -10.47
N PHE A 251 -21.65 -1.03 -10.13
CA PHE A 251 -21.37 -2.20 -10.94
C PHE A 251 -22.51 -3.22 -10.91
N HIS A 252 -23.19 -3.36 -9.78
CA HIS A 252 -24.39 -4.17 -9.64
C HIS A 252 -25.51 -3.67 -10.58
N LEU A 253 -25.74 -2.34 -10.62
CA LEU A 253 -26.75 -1.74 -11.50
C LEU A 253 -26.42 -1.89 -12.99
N LEU A 254 -25.13 -1.89 -13.35
CA LEU A 254 -24.66 -2.06 -14.73
C LEU A 254 -24.50 -3.53 -15.14
N GLY A 255 -24.67 -4.48 -14.21
CA GLY A 255 -24.44 -5.90 -14.47
C GLY A 255 -22.99 -6.26 -14.79
N LEU A 256 -22.03 -5.42 -14.37
CA LEU A 256 -20.59 -5.57 -14.67
C LEU A 256 -19.84 -6.44 -13.65
N ILE A 257 -20.53 -6.90 -12.61
CA ILE A 257 -19.96 -7.80 -11.60
C ILE A 257 -19.62 -9.14 -12.27
N PRO A 258 -18.38 -9.65 -12.12
CA PRO A 258 -18.01 -10.95 -12.65
C PRO A 258 -18.91 -12.05 -12.10
N GLN A 259 -19.67 -12.70 -12.98
CA GLN A 259 -20.64 -13.75 -12.64
C GLN A 259 -19.98 -15.09 -12.25
N THR A 260 -18.66 -15.19 -12.40
CA THR A 260 -17.88 -16.35 -12.02
C THR A 260 -16.76 -15.91 -11.09
N HIS A 261 -16.78 -16.42 -9.85
CA HIS A 261 -15.57 -16.52 -9.04
C HIS A 261 -14.60 -17.38 -9.86
N GLY A 262 -13.68 -16.72 -10.57
CA GLY A 262 -12.99 -17.30 -11.71
C GLY A 262 -12.43 -18.68 -11.39
N LYS A 263 -12.82 -19.69 -12.18
CA LYS A 263 -12.06 -20.93 -12.33
C LYS A 263 -10.81 -20.69 -13.18
N GLN A 264 -10.15 -19.55 -13.01
CA GLN A 264 -8.75 -19.48 -13.38
C GLN A 264 -8.04 -19.93 -12.12
N PRO A 265 -7.54 -21.17 -12.05
CA PRO A 265 -6.59 -21.49 -11.00
C PRO A 265 -5.55 -20.39 -11.10
N MET A 266 -5.09 -19.85 -9.96
CA MET A 266 -3.84 -19.13 -9.96
C MET A 266 -2.87 -19.98 -10.79
N GLU A 267 -2.44 -19.51 -11.97
CA GLU A 267 -1.37 -20.13 -12.75
C GLU A 267 -0.02 -20.00 -12.01
N MET A 268 -0.05 -19.95 -10.68
CA MET A 268 1.07 -20.28 -9.81
C MET A 268 1.29 -21.81 -9.75
N ALA A 269 0.37 -22.61 -10.30
CA ALA A 269 0.42 -24.08 -10.26
C ALA A 269 1.08 -24.75 -11.48
N HIS A 270 1.36 -24.03 -12.56
CA HIS A 270 2.06 -24.60 -13.72
C HIS A 270 3.53 -24.14 -13.77
N THR A 271 4.37 -25.05 -13.25
CA THR A 271 5.67 -25.50 -13.75
C THR A 271 6.71 -24.48 -14.21
N PHE A 272 7.95 -24.73 -13.80
CA PHE A 272 9.17 -24.06 -14.22
C PHE A 272 9.28 -24.02 -15.76
N GLU A 273 8.81 -22.93 -16.37
CA GLU A 273 8.87 -22.74 -17.82
C GLU A 273 10.10 -21.93 -18.22
N TRP A 274 10.83 -22.39 -19.23
CA TRP A 274 11.92 -21.64 -19.85
C TRP A 274 11.37 -20.54 -20.77
N ASN A 275 10.83 -19.50 -20.15
CA ASN A 275 10.30 -18.33 -20.83
C ASN A 275 11.20 -17.10 -20.58
N TYR A 276 10.82 -15.97 -21.17
CA TYR A 276 11.53 -14.71 -20.99
C TYR A 276 11.57 -14.27 -19.52
N LYS A 277 10.58 -14.63 -18.68
CA LYS A 277 10.58 -14.33 -17.23
C LYS A 277 11.71 -15.06 -16.51
N THR A 278 11.96 -16.33 -16.86
CA THR A 278 13.07 -17.12 -16.32
C THR A 278 14.42 -16.54 -16.71
N LEU A 279 14.59 -16.09 -17.96
CA LEU A 279 15.82 -15.41 -18.41
C LEU A 279 16.01 -14.07 -17.69
N LEU A 280 14.93 -13.29 -17.53
CA LEU A 280 14.93 -12.02 -16.80
C LEU A 280 15.34 -12.25 -15.34
N ASN A 281 14.72 -13.22 -14.66
CA ASN A 281 15.04 -13.57 -13.27
C ASN A 281 16.49 -14.03 -13.12
N LEU A 282 16.98 -14.88 -14.03
CA LEU A 282 18.36 -15.37 -14.00
C LEU A 282 19.38 -14.23 -14.17
N PHE A 283 19.04 -13.16 -14.87
CA PHE A 283 19.90 -11.99 -15.02
C PHE A 283 19.77 -11.02 -13.84
N PHE A 284 18.55 -10.60 -13.51
CA PHE A 284 18.33 -9.53 -12.52
C PHE A 284 18.54 -9.98 -11.07
N ILE A 285 18.31 -11.24 -10.73
CA ILE A 285 18.57 -11.72 -9.35
C ILE A 285 20.06 -11.62 -9.02
N PRO A 286 21.00 -12.20 -9.79
CA PRO A 286 22.42 -12.02 -9.52
C PRO A 286 22.88 -10.57 -9.54
N VAL A 287 22.40 -9.76 -10.50
CA VAL A 287 22.72 -8.33 -10.56
C VAL A 287 22.28 -7.61 -9.29
N SER A 288 21.07 -7.88 -8.80
CA SER A 288 20.53 -7.27 -7.57
C SER A 288 21.35 -7.67 -6.34
N VAL A 289 21.77 -8.94 -6.26
CA VAL A 289 22.63 -9.44 -5.18
C VAL A 289 24.01 -8.78 -5.22
N ILE A 290 24.65 -8.72 -6.39
CA ILE A 290 25.94 -8.02 -6.57
C ILE A 290 25.81 -6.55 -6.18
N TYR A 291 24.74 -5.91 -6.61
CA TYR A 291 24.47 -4.49 -6.35
C TYR A 291 24.22 -4.22 -4.86
N PHE A 292 23.52 -5.13 -4.17
CA PHE A 292 23.31 -5.07 -2.72
C PHE A 292 24.64 -5.17 -1.95
N PHE A 293 25.50 -6.13 -2.29
CA PHE A 293 26.81 -6.25 -1.65
C PHE A 293 27.74 -5.07 -1.97
N TYR A 294 27.64 -4.52 -3.18
CA TYR A 294 28.36 -3.32 -3.56
C TYR A 294 27.90 -2.11 -2.73
N GLY A 295 26.59 -1.92 -2.56
CA GLY A 295 26.00 -0.88 -1.71
C GLY A 295 26.37 -1.02 -0.24
N LYS A 296 26.37 -2.25 0.31
CA LYS A 296 26.81 -2.55 1.69
C LYS A 296 28.25 -2.11 1.97
N LYS A 297 29.14 -2.30 1.00
CA LYS A 297 30.56 -1.90 1.14
C LYS A 297 30.74 -0.37 1.17
N GLN A 298 29.78 0.37 0.63
CA GLN A 298 29.81 1.83 0.50
C GLN A 298 29.18 2.54 1.69
N SER A 299 28.09 1.98 2.23
CA SER A 299 27.30 2.60 3.31
C SER A 299 28.04 2.62 4.65
N GLY A 300 29.21 1.99 4.78
CA GLY A 300 30.07 2.11 5.97
C GLY A 300 29.45 1.60 7.27
N MET A 301 28.24 1.04 7.24
CA MET A 301 27.55 0.51 8.42
C MET A 301 28.19 -0.81 8.84
N LYS A 302 29.10 -0.73 9.80
CA LYS A 302 29.44 -1.87 10.66
C LYS A 302 28.20 -2.21 11.50
N MET A 303 27.89 -3.50 11.56
CA MET A 303 26.82 -4.10 12.39
C MET A 303 26.90 -3.63 13.85
#